data_AF-A0A936CK39-F1
#
_entry.id   AF-A0A936CK39-F1
#
_cell.length_a   1.000
_cell.length_b   1.000
_cell.length_c   1.000
_cell.angle_alpha   90.00
_cell.angle_beta   90.00
_cell.angle_gamma   90.00
#
_symmetry.space_group_name_H-M   'P 1'
#
loop_
_entity.id
_entity.type
_entity.pdbx_description
1 polymer ?
#
loop_
_entity_poly.entity_id
_entity_poly.type
_entity_poly.pdbx_seq_one_letter_code
_entity_poly.pdbx_strand_id
1 'polypeptide(L)'
;MKDTSRHLGRYFELLGQLDYPKDCLSLGFLEGNSHDDTFGQLRQRLDGLRATYRRVTLIKQDFPWDDGKGARWRVEIQRARRSAIARSRNLLLSESLTDEEWVLWLDADLSDYPPRLLNDLLHSGKSIVVANCLQQASGDAFDLNTFVDTDRWSVMRWWRRLRYTRSGLYQPPRGYGRRYLTDFQDHGEPVALAGVGGTALLVRADLHRQGLCFPPAPYRGLIETEGLSAMARDMGIQCWGLPGLIVRHSDT
;
A
#
# COMPACT_ATOMS: atom_id res chain seq x y z
N MET A 1 -3.33 -10.85 0.06
CA MET A 1 -3.19 -11.56 1.34
C MET A 1 -2.36 -12.81 1.10
N LYS A 2 -1.29 -13.01 1.88
CA LYS A 2 -0.44 -14.21 1.89
C LYS A 2 -0.14 -14.52 3.35
N ASP A 3 -0.47 -15.71 3.83
CA ASP A 3 -0.16 -16.16 5.20
C ASP A 3 -0.71 -15.22 6.30
N THR A 4 -1.96 -14.74 6.13
CA THR A 4 -2.58 -13.74 7.02
C THR A 4 -3.59 -14.33 7.99
N SER A 5 -3.70 -15.65 8.13
CA SER A 5 -4.71 -16.33 8.95
C SER A 5 -4.78 -15.77 10.38
N ARG A 6 -3.61 -15.56 11.01
CA ARG A 6 -3.49 -15.00 12.37
C ARG A 6 -3.97 -13.55 12.51
N HIS A 7 -4.02 -12.79 11.41
CA HIS A 7 -4.39 -11.38 11.40
C HIS A 7 -5.87 -11.15 11.06
N LEU A 8 -6.55 -12.13 10.43
CA LEU A 8 -7.91 -11.94 9.92
C LEU A 8 -8.92 -11.54 11.00
N GLY A 9 -8.82 -12.07 12.21
CA GLY A 9 -9.71 -11.69 13.32
C GLY A 9 -9.66 -10.18 13.58
N ARG A 10 -8.45 -9.67 13.85
CA ARG A 10 -8.23 -8.23 14.07
C ARG A 10 -8.56 -7.39 12.84
N TYR A 11 -8.21 -7.87 11.66
CA TYR A 11 -8.52 -7.17 10.40
C TYR A 11 -10.03 -6.91 10.24
N PHE A 12 -10.88 -7.90 10.49
CA PHE A 12 -12.33 -7.74 10.37
C PHE A 12 -12.95 -6.91 11.50
N GLU A 13 -12.39 -6.95 12.72
CA GLU A 13 -12.77 -6.01 13.79
C GLU A 13 -12.50 -4.56 13.36
N LEU A 14 -11.29 -4.29 12.87
CA LEU A 14 -10.87 -2.97 12.43
C LEU A 14 -11.69 -2.47 11.23
N LEU A 15 -12.00 -3.34 10.27
CA LEU A 15 -12.88 -3.03 9.14
C LEU A 15 -14.31 -2.70 9.60
N GLY A 16 -14.81 -3.47 10.58
CA GLY A 16 -16.11 -3.29 11.20
C GLY A 16 -16.27 -1.94 11.90
N GLN A 17 -15.22 -1.43 12.56
CA GLN A 17 -15.26 -0.14 13.26
C GLN A 17 -15.11 1.09 12.35
N LEU A 18 -14.78 0.95 11.05
CA LEU A 18 -14.70 2.13 10.17
C LEU A 18 -16.01 2.94 10.21
N ASP A 19 -15.91 4.21 10.53
CA ASP A 19 -17.03 5.15 10.69
C ASP A 19 -17.53 5.61 9.31
N TYR A 20 -18.01 4.67 8.50
CA TYR A 20 -18.54 4.91 7.17
C TYR A 20 -19.70 3.94 6.90
N PRO A 21 -20.79 4.35 6.24
CA PRO A 21 -21.92 3.47 5.94
C PRO A 21 -21.48 2.22 5.20
N LYS A 22 -21.73 1.03 5.77
CA LYS A 22 -21.21 -0.24 5.25
C LYS A 22 -21.82 -0.62 3.90
N ASP A 23 -23.06 -0.21 3.67
CA ASP A 23 -23.80 -0.31 2.41
C ASP A 23 -23.25 0.61 1.30
N CYS A 24 -22.35 1.54 1.65
CA CYS A 24 -21.57 2.34 0.69
C CYS A 24 -20.16 1.78 0.42
N LEU A 25 -19.77 0.67 1.08
CA LEU A 25 -18.45 0.07 0.96
C LEU A 25 -18.50 -1.23 0.15
N SER A 26 -17.71 -1.30 -0.91
CA SER A 26 -17.37 -2.56 -1.58
C SER A 26 -16.05 -3.11 -1.04
N LEU A 27 -15.99 -4.40 -0.78
CA LEU A 27 -14.80 -5.10 -0.30
C LEU A 27 -14.21 -5.97 -1.41
N GLY A 28 -12.90 -5.86 -1.60
CA GLY A 28 -12.13 -6.72 -2.48
C GLY A 28 -11.03 -7.44 -1.71
N PHE A 29 -11.01 -8.77 -1.78
CA PHE A 29 -9.98 -9.61 -1.21
C PHE A 29 -9.30 -10.44 -2.29
N LEU A 30 -7.98 -10.45 -2.31
CA LEU A 30 -7.21 -11.41 -3.09
C LEU A 30 -6.26 -12.14 -2.17
N GLU A 31 -6.39 -13.46 -2.13
CA GLU A 31 -5.45 -14.36 -1.47
C GLU A 31 -4.60 -15.08 -2.52
N GLY A 32 -3.29 -15.12 -2.29
CA GLY A 32 -2.33 -15.79 -3.16
C GLY A 32 -1.08 -16.23 -2.42
N ASN A 33 -0.58 -17.41 -2.78
CA ASN A 33 0.64 -18.04 -2.28
C ASN A 33 0.63 -18.34 -0.77
N SER A 34 -0.52 -18.42 -0.09
CA SER A 34 -0.55 -18.82 1.34
C SER A 34 -0.28 -20.30 1.53
N HIS A 35 0.34 -20.62 2.67
CA HIS A 35 0.62 -21.93 3.23
C HIS A 35 -0.25 -22.20 4.48
N ASP A 36 -1.03 -21.22 4.93
CA ASP A 36 -1.99 -21.33 6.03
C ASP A 36 -3.45 -21.36 5.52
N ASP A 37 -4.42 -21.40 6.45
CA ASP A 37 -5.85 -21.42 6.14
C ASP A 37 -6.45 -20.02 5.86
N THR A 38 -5.66 -19.06 5.35
CA THR A 38 -6.16 -17.70 5.04
C THR A 38 -7.40 -17.75 4.13
N PHE A 39 -7.34 -18.52 3.04
CA PHE A 39 -8.45 -18.57 2.08
C PHE A 39 -9.71 -19.23 2.67
N GLY A 40 -9.54 -20.30 3.44
CA GLY A 40 -10.66 -20.98 4.09
C GLY A 40 -11.39 -20.06 5.05
N GLN A 41 -10.65 -19.30 5.86
CA GLN A 41 -11.21 -18.32 6.80
C GLN A 41 -11.89 -17.12 6.12
N LEU A 42 -11.34 -16.63 5.00
CA LEU A 42 -12.01 -15.60 4.20
C LEU A 42 -13.33 -16.13 3.64
N ARG A 43 -13.31 -17.35 3.08
CA ARG A 43 -14.50 -18.00 2.49
C ARG A 43 -15.62 -18.18 3.52
N GLN A 44 -15.28 -18.59 4.74
CA GLN A 44 -16.25 -18.76 5.85
C GLN A 44 -16.97 -17.46 6.24
N ARG A 45 -16.37 -16.29 5.98
CA ARG A 45 -16.94 -14.98 6.35
C ARG A 45 -17.76 -14.33 5.22
N LEU A 46 -17.71 -14.88 4.01
CA LEU A 46 -18.28 -14.25 2.82
C LEU A 46 -19.76 -13.91 2.96
N ASP A 47 -20.58 -14.83 3.49
CA ASP A 47 -22.02 -14.62 3.56
C ASP A 47 -22.37 -13.48 4.53
N GLY A 48 -21.71 -13.43 5.69
CA GLY A 48 -21.87 -12.33 6.65
C GLY A 48 -21.40 -10.98 6.11
N LEU A 49 -20.30 -10.97 5.36
CA LEU A 49 -19.80 -9.76 4.70
C LEU A 49 -20.78 -9.29 3.61
N ARG A 50 -21.31 -10.19 2.79
CA ARG A 50 -22.28 -9.85 1.73
C ARG A 50 -23.62 -9.35 2.28
N ALA A 51 -23.98 -9.74 3.51
CA ALA A 51 -25.15 -9.21 4.19
C ALA A 51 -24.96 -7.79 4.74
N THR A 52 -23.70 -7.36 4.93
CA THR A 52 -23.36 -6.08 5.61
C THR A 52 -22.84 -5.01 4.64
N TYR A 53 -22.06 -5.43 3.64
CA TYR A 53 -21.35 -4.55 2.72
C TYR A 53 -22.01 -4.57 1.34
N ARG A 54 -21.87 -3.47 0.59
CA ARG A 54 -22.50 -3.28 -0.73
C ARG A 54 -22.21 -4.43 -1.70
N ARG A 55 -20.93 -4.83 -1.75
CA ARG A 55 -20.41 -5.88 -2.63
C ARG A 55 -19.16 -6.47 -2.03
N VAL A 56 -18.96 -7.77 -2.21
CA VAL A 56 -17.78 -8.49 -1.72
C VAL A 56 -17.23 -9.40 -2.81
N THR A 57 -16.00 -9.11 -3.23
CA THR A 57 -15.23 -9.89 -4.20
C THR A 57 -14.12 -10.64 -3.46
N LEU A 58 -14.01 -11.95 -3.68
CA LEU A 58 -12.93 -12.78 -3.16
C LEU A 58 -12.28 -13.55 -4.32
N ILE A 59 -10.97 -13.40 -4.45
CA ILE A 59 -10.16 -13.97 -5.53
C ILE A 59 -9.10 -14.87 -4.91
N LYS A 60 -8.95 -16.09 -5.45
CA LYS A 60 -7.81 -16.96 -5.21
C LYS A 60 -6.93 -16.94 -6.46
N GLN A 61 -5.76 -16.32 -6.36
CA GLN A 61 -4.81 -16.33 -7.48
C GLN A 61 -3.39 -16.29 -6.94
N ASP A 62 -2.63 -17.33 -7.27
CA ASP A 62 -1.22 -17.39 -6.93
C ASP A 62 -0.39 -16.68 -8.01
N PHE A 63 0.62 -15.95 -7.56
CA PHE A 63 1.65 -15.33 -8.38
C PHE A 63 2.99 -15.82 -7.86
N PRO A 64 3.44 -17.03 -8.23
CA PRO A 64 4.64 -17.62 -7.64
C PRO A 64 5.89 -16.77 -7.93
N TRP A 65 6.78 -16.70 -6.94
CA TRP A 65 8.14 -16.21 -7.07
C TRP A 65 9.06 -17.13 -6.25
N ASP A 66 10.33 -17.18 -6.61
CA ASP A 66 11.32 -17.89 -5.81
C ASP A 66 11.58 -17.09 -4.52
N ASP A 67 11.07 -17.59 -3.40
CA ASP A 67 11.35 -17.03 -2.06
C ASP A 67 12.86 -17.14 -1.71
N GLY A 68 13.62 -17.95 -2.47
CA GLY A 68 15.05 -18.19 -2.31
C GLY A 68 15.37 -19.01 -1.06
N LYS A 69 16.35 -19.91 -1.14
CA LYS A 69 17.00 -20.46 0.07
C LYS A 69 17.94 -19.40 0.66
N GLY A 70 17.40 -18.32 1.24
CA GLY A 70 18.20 -17.24 1.78
C GLY A 70 17.44 -15.94 2.07
N ALA A 71 18.16 -14.96 2.60
CA ALA A 71 17.56 -13.81 3.24
C ALA A 71 16.77 -12.90 2.27
N ARG A 72 15.53 -12.61 2.65
CA ARG A 72 14.53 -11.79 1.92
C ARG A 72 15.03 -10.40 1.50
N TRP A 73 16.15 -9.93 2.03
CA TRP A 73 16.77 -8.65 1.67
C TRP A 73 17.53 -8.68 0.33
N ARG A 74 17.77 -9.85 -0.29
CA ARG A 74 18.42 -9.91 -1.61
C ARG A 74 17.60 -9.15 -2.66
N VAL A 75 18.27 -8.28 -3.40
CA VAL A 75 17.64 -7.32 -4.33
C VAL A 75 16.80 -7.99 -5.43
N GLU A 76 17.27 -9.12 -5.96
CA GLU A 76 16.55 -9.87 -7.00
C GLU A 76 15.25 -10.49 -6.47
N ILE A 77 15.29 -11.02 -5.24
CA ILE A 77 14.12 -11.55 -4.53
C ILE A 77 13.13 -10.42 -4.24
N GLN A 78 13.62 -9.24 -3.82
CA GLN A 78 12.79 -8.05 -3.62
C GLN A 78 12.07 -7.61 -4.91
N ARG A 79 12.74 -7.64 -6.07
CA ARG A 79 12.11 -7.31 -7.35
C ARG A 79 11.00 -8.31 -7.72
N ALA A 80 11.30 -9.61 -7.67
CA ALA A 80 10.32 -10.65 -8.01
C ALA A 80 9.11 -10.60 -7.08
N ARG A 81 9.34 -10.45 -5.77
CA ARG A 81 8.29 -10.29 -4.75
C ARG A 81 7.43 -9.05 -5.00
N ARG A 82 8.03 -7.86 -5.20
CA ARG A 82 7.27 -6.63 -5.46
C ARG A 82 6.52 -6.69 -6.81
N SER A 83 7.08 -7.37 -7.81
CA SER A 83 6.38 -7.64 -9.07
C SER A 83 5.16 -8.52 -8.87
N ALA A 84 5.27 -9.59 -8.07
CA ALA A 84 4.13 -10.44 -7.72
C ALA A 84 3.04 -9.66 -6.98
N ILE A 85 3.40 -8.87 -5.96
CA ILE A 85 2.45 -8.02 -5.22
C ILE A 85 1.76 -7.01 -6.14
N ALA A 86 2.51 -6.36 -7.03
CA ALA A 86 1.94 -5.42 -8.00
C ALA A 86 0.91 -6.10 -8.92
N ARG A 87 1.23 -7.30 -9.43
CA ARG A 87 0.28 -8.09 -10.23
C ARG A 87 -0.96 -8.47 -9.44
N SER A 88 -0.81 -8.90 -8.18
CA SER A 88 -1.92 -9.19 -7.29
C SER A 88 -2.81 -7.96 -7.06
N ARG A 89 -2.23 -6.79 -6.79
CA ARG A 89 -3.01 -5.55 -6.61
C ARG A 89 -3.73 -5.14 -7.88
N ASN A 90 -3.07 -5.22 -9.03
CA ASN A 90 -3.71 -4.89 -10.30
C ASN A 90 -4.87 -5.85 -10.64
N LEU A 91 -4.71 -7.16 -10.39
CA LEU A 91 -5.79 -8.13 -10.58
C LEU A 91 -6.95 -7.86 -9.62
N LEU A 92 -6.65 -7.64 -8.33
CA LEU A 92 -7.68 -7.32 -7.34
C LEU A 92 -8.48 -6.08 -7.74
N LEU A 93 -7.77 -5.04 -8.18
CA LEU A 93 -8.37 -3.80 -8.64
C LEU A 93 -9.26 -4.03 -9.87
N SER A 94 -8.78 -4.75 -10.90
CA SER A 94 -9.54 -4.97 -12.14
C SER A 94 -10.81 -5.80 -11.92
N GLU A 95 -10.77 -6.75 -10.99
CA GLU A 95 -11.90 -7.64 -10.69
C GLU A 95 -12.90 -7.03 -9.68
N SER A 96 -12.49 -6.01 -8.91
CA SER A 96 -13.31 -5.46 -7.82
C SER A 96 -13.81 -4.04 -8.08
N LEU A 97 -13.05 -3.21 -8.80
CA LEU A 97 -13.43 -1.84 -9.09
C LEU A 97 -14.49 -1.79 -10.19
N THR A 98 -15.61 -1.14 -9.90
CA THR A 98 -16.71 -0.94 -10.84
C THR A 98 -17.09 0.54 -10.89
N ASP A 99 -18.04 0.99 -10.07
CA ASP A 99 -18.61 2.33 -9.99
C ASP A 99 -18.18 3.12 -8.74
N GLU A 100 -17.27 2.58 -7.94
CA GLU A 100 -16.73 3.26 -6.76
C GLU A 100 -16.01 4.57 -7.12
N GLU A 101 -16.14 5.59 -6.28
CA GLU A 101 -15.46 6.89 -6.48
C GLU A 101 -14.02 6.89 -5.96
N TRP A 102 -13.73 6.03 -4.97
CA TRP A 102 -12.45 5.94 -4.29
C TRP A 102 -12.07 4.48 -4.05
N VAL A 103 -10.76 4.22 -4.01
CA VAL A 103 -10.18 2.93 -3.65
C VAL A 103 -9.29 3.13 -2.43
N LEU A 104 -9.66 2.50 -1.32
CA LEU A 104 -8.83 2.43 -0.11
C LEU A 104 -8.08 1.09 -0.08
N TRP A 105 -6.76 1.14 -0.21
CA TRP A 105 -5.87 0.01 0.00
C TRP A 105 -5.53 -0.10 1.48
N LEU A 106 -5.83 -1.26 2.08
CA LEU A 106 -5.49 -1.59 3.47
C LEU A 106 -4.73 -2.91 3.52
N ASP A 107 -3.58 -2.90 4.18
CA ASP A 107 -2.84 -4.13 4.46
C ASP A 107 -3.56 -4.94 5.55
N ALA A 108 -3.46 -6.27 5.44
CA ALA A 108 -4.21 -7.22 6.28
C ALA A 108 -3.65 -7.40 7.69
N ASP A 109 -2.42 -6.93 7.91
CA ASP A 109 -1.62 -7.05 9.13
C ASP A 109 -1.49 -5.72 9.88
N LEU A 110 -2.36 -4.75 9.59
CA LEU A 110 -2.59 -3.62 10.47
C LEU A 110 -3.20 -4.10 11.79
N SER A 111 -2.64 -3.65 12.90
CA SER A 111 -3.12 -3.95 14.26
C SER A 111 -4.00 -2.86 14.83
N ASP A 112 -3.87 -1.62 14.35
CA ASP A 112 -4.68 -0.50 14.81
C ASP A 112 -4.81 0.62 13.78
N TYR A 113 -5.98 1.25 13.75
CA TYR A 113 -6.22 2.51 13.06
C TYR A 113 -7.51 3.17 13.59
N PRO A 114 -7.62 4.51 13.54
CA PRO A 114 -8.81 5.19 14.04
C PRO A 114 -10.07 4.81 13.25
N PRO A 115 -11.26 4.73 13.89
CA PRO A 115 -12.54 4.53 13.20
C PRO A 115 -12.76 5.51 12.04
N ARG A 116 -12.27 6.75 12.19
CA ARG A 116 -12.39 7.81 11.20
C ARG A 116 -11.37 7.76 10.07
N LEU A 117 -10.51 6.72 9.98
CA LEU A 117 -9.43 6.62 8.97
C LEU A 117 -9.89 7.01 7.56
N LEU A 118 -10.97 6.41 7.05
CA LEU A 118 -11.48 6.69 5.71
C LEU A 118 -11.98 8.14 5.59
N ASN A 119 -12.71 8.63 6.59
CA ASN A 119 -13.17 10.02 6.62
C ASN A 119 -11.99 10.98 6.59
N ASP A 120 -10.99 10.81 7.45
CA ASP A 120 -9.87 11.74 7.56
C ASP A 120 -9.03 11.76 6.27
N LEU A 121 -8.88 10.61 5.59
CA LEU A 121 -8.27 10.54 4.26
C LEU A 121 -9.11 11.30 3.21
N LEU A 122 -10.43 11.12 3.18
CA LEU A 122 -11.33 11.83 2.26
C LEU A 122 -11.34 13.35 2.50
N HIS A 123 -11.42 13.77 3.76
CA HIS A 123 -11.47 15.18 4.15
C HIS A 123 -10.17 15.94 3.81
N SER A 124 -9.05 15.23 3.58
CA SER A 124 -7.81 15.86 3.10
C SER A 124 -7.96 16.51 1.71
N GLY A 125 -8.97 16.13 0.92
CA GLY A 125 -9.23 16.63 -0.43
C GLY A 125 -8.16 16.25 -1.46
N LYS A 126 -7.25 15.31 -1.13
CA LYS A 126 -6.14 14.89 -2.00
C LYS A 126 -6.55 13.68 -2.83
N SER A 127 -6.19 13.67 -4.11
CA SER A 127 -6.54 12.58 -5.04
C SER A 127 -5.80 11.26 -4.76
N ILE A 128 -4.61 11.34 -4.16
CA ILE A 128 -3.83 10.18 -3.70
C ILE A 128 -3.24 10.54 -2.34
N VAL A 129 -3.63 9.83 -1.29
CA VAL A 129 -3.23 10.16 0.09
C VAL A 129 -3.01 8.92 0.94
N VAL A 130 -1.94 8.90 1.71
CA VAL A 130 -1.54 7.78 2.58
C VAL A 130 -1.47 8.19 4.04
N ALA A 131 -1.88 7.30 4.95
CA ALA A 131 -1.69 7.47 6.38
C ALA A 131 -0.26 7.08 6.80
N ASN A 132 0.19 7.58 7.95
CA ASN A 132 1.50 7.27 8.51
C ASN A 132 1.50 5.94 9.25
N CYS A 133 2.25 4.96 8.75
CA CYS A 133 2.29 3.62 9.32
C CYS A 133 3.51 3.42 10.22
N LEU A 134 3.23 3.14 11.50
CA LEU A 134 4.25 2.91 12.54
C LEU A 134 4.24 1.44 12.98
N GLN A 135 5.38 0.97 13.46
CA GLN A 135 5.47 -0.29 14.20
C GLN A 135 4.72 -0.17 15.52
N GLN A 136 3.99 -1.21 15.91
CA GLN A 136 3.19 -1.18 17.13
C GLN A 136 4.08 -1.08 18.39
N ALA A 137 5.13 -1.90 18.51
CA ALA A 137 5.96 -1.92 19.71
C ALA A 137 6.88 -0.70 19.85
N SER A 138 7.61 -0.33 18.80
CA SER A 138 8.64 0.71 18.85
C SER A 138 8.11 2.12 18.59
N GLY A 139 7.00 2.25 17.85
CA GLY A 139 6.57 3.53 17.29
C GLY A 139 7.43 4.03 16.14
N ASP A 140 8.43 3.25 15.70
CA ASP A 140 9.28 3.61 14.56
C ASP A 140 8.50 3.57 13.24
N ALA A 141 9.04 4.24 12.22
CA ALA A 141 8.55 4.14 10.84
C ALA A 141 8.53 2.68 10.38
N PHE A 142 7.34 2.14 10.11
CA PHE A 142 7.18 0.82 9.49
C PHE A 142 7.28 0.92 7.97
N ASP A 143 6.52 1.85 7.38
CA ASP A 143 6.45 1.98 5.93
C ASP A 143 7.55 2.88 5.35
N LEU A 144 8.62 2.24 4.90
CA LEU A 144 9.74 2.90 4.23
C LEU A 144 9.52 3.13 2.72
N ASN A 145 8.35 2.78 2.17
CA ASN A 145 7.96 3.12 0.79
C ASN A 145 7.28 4.49 0.71
N THR A 146 6.83 5.03 1.84
CA THR A 146 6.27 6.38 1.95
C THR A 146 7.38 7.39 2.29
N PHE A 147 7.82 8.15 1.29
CA PHE A 147 8.94 9.07 1.45
C PHE A 147 8.86 10.35 0.61
N VAL A 148 9.52 11.39 1.12
CA VAL A 148 9.90 12.61 0.40
C VAL A 148 11.29 12.41 -0.17
N ASP A 149 11.48 12.75 -1.45
CA ASP A 149 12.81 12.81 -2.08
C ASP A 149 13.49 14.10 -1.62
N THR A 150 14.57 13.97 -0.85
CA THR A 150 15.32 15.12 -0.34
C THR A 150 16.44 15.57 -1.27
N ASP A 151 16.72 14.80 -2.33
CA ASP A 151 17.76 15.13 -3.29
C ASP A 151 17.23 16.11 -4.36
N ARG A 152 17.66 17.38 -4.29
CA ARG A 152 17.46 18.35 -5.39
C ARG A 152 18.14 17.83 -6.67
N TRP A 153 17.52 18.08 -7.84
CA TRP A 153 18.04 17.59 -9.12
C TRP A 153 19.46 18.14 -9.41
N SER A 154 20.39 17.25 -9.78
CA SER A 154 21.77 17.60 -10.17
C SER A 154 22.46 16.43 -10.92
N VAL A 155 23.54 16.70 -11.65
CA VAL A 155 24.39 15.65 -12.26
C VAL A 155 24.96 14.71 -11.19
N MET A 156 25.33 15.25 -10.03
CA MET A 156 25.79 14.45 -8.89
C MET A 156 24.69 13.49 -8.38
N ARG A 157 23.42 13.93 -8.37
CA ARG A 157 22.27 13.08 -8.04
C ARG A 157 22.15 11.89 -8.99
N TRP A 158 22.35 12.07 -10.29
CA TRP A 158 22.27 10.96 -11.25
C TRP A 158 23.29 9.87 -10.93
N TRP A 159 24.55 10.24 -10.69
CA TRP A 159 25.61 9.30 -10.28
C TRP A 159 25.32 8.63 -8.94
N ARG A 160 24.79 9.36 -7.95
CA ARG A 160 24.36 8.78 -6.65
C ARG A 160 23.21 7.79 -6.86
N ARG A 161 22.24 8.11 -7.71
CA ARG A 161 21.09 7.25 -8.00
C ARG A 161 21.53 5.95 -8.68
N LEU A 162 22.44 6.04 -9.65
CA LEU A 162 23.02 4.85 -10.30
C LEU A 162 23.74 3.93 -9.31
N ARG A 163 24.47 4.47 -8.34
CA ARG A 163 25.20 3.67 -7.33
C ARG A 163 24.28 2.70 -6.58
N TYR A 164 23.08 3.14 -6.24
CA TYR A 164 22.07 2.34 -5.54
C TYR A 164 20.96 1.79 -6.46
N THR A 165 21.16 1.87 -7.78
CA THR A 165 20.26 1.22 -8.73
C THR A 165 20.75 -0.20 -9.00
N ARG A 166 19.84 -1.16 -8.91
CA ARG A 166 20.08 -2.57 -9.15
C ARG A 166 18.90 -3.15 -9.91
N SER A 167 19.16 -3.77 -11.06
CA SER A 167 18.13 -4.36 -11.91
C SER A 167 16.96 -3.41 -12.23
N GLY A 168 17.28 -2.13 -12.44
CA GLY A 168 16.31 -1.07 -12.73
C GLY A 168 15.60 -0.47 -11.51
N LEU A 169 15.87 -0.93 -10.29
CA LEU A 169 15.27 -0.39 -9.06
C LEU A 169 16.27 0.43 -8.26
N TYR A 170 15.88 1.65 -7.88
CA TYR A 170 16.63 2.53 -6.99
C TYR A 170 16.29 2.21 -5.53
N GLN A 171 17.26 1.63 -4.81
CA GLN A 171 17.11 1.16 -3.43
C GLN A 171 18.24 1.72 -2.55
N PRO A 172 18.18 3.01 -2.16
CA PRO A 172 19.19 3.61 -1.30
C PRO A 172 19.07 3.09 0.15
N PRO A 173 20.14 3.16 0.94
CA PRO A 173 20.06 2.94 2.39
C PRO A 173 19.04 3.87 3.05
N ARG A 174 18.47 3.42 4.19
CA ARG A 174 17.52 4.23 4.97
C ARG A 174 18.12 5.60 5.31
N GLY A 175 17.36 6.66 5.09
CA GLY A 175 17.78 8.05 5.33
C GLY A 175 18.66 8.67 4.23
N TYR A 176 19.10 7.89 3.23
CA TYR A 176 19.89 8.43 2.13
C TYR A 176 18.99 8.96 1.00
N GLY A 177 18.93 10.28 0.86
CA GLY A 177 18.12 10.95 -0.18
C GLY A 177 16.60 10.78 0.02
N ARG A 178 16.17 10.25 1.16
CA ARG A 178 14.78 10.03 1.54
C ARG A 178 14.55 10.46 2.98
N ARG A 179 13.45 11.18 3.21
CA ARG A 179 12.82 11.33 4.53
C ARG A 179 11.47 10.62 4.52
N TYR A 180 11.09 10.00 5.61
CA TYR A 180 9.88 9.18 5.72
C TYR A 180 8.75 9.97 6.37
N LEU A 181 7.51 9.51 6.21
CA LEU A 181 6.34 10.25 6.71
C LEU A 181 6.37 10.49 8.22
N THR A 182 6.94 9.54 8.99
CA THR A 182 7.21 9.67 10.43
C THR A 182 8.08 10.88 10.78
N ASP A 183 9.01 11.29 9.91
CA ASP A 183 9.89 12.45 10.12
C ASP A 183 9.14 13.79 10.05
N PHE A 184 7.82 13.77 9.82
CA PHE A 184 6.95 14.95 9.67
C PHE A 184 5.75 14.93 10.61
N GLN A 185 5.72 14.09 11.66
CA GLN A 185 4.56 13.99 12.56
C GLN A 185 4.13 15.33 13.17
N ASP A 186 5.10 16.19 13.51
CA ASP A 186 4.85 17.51 14.09
C ASP A 186 4.51 18.60 13.05
N HIS A 187 4.43 18.24 11.77
CA HIS A 187 4.26 19.22 10.68
C HIS A 187 2.85 19.81 10.60
N GLY A 188 1.83 19.13 11.15
CA GLY A 188 0.43 19.58 11.18
C GLY A 188 -0.29 19.60 9.81
N GLU A 189 0.45 19.62 8.71
CA GLU A 189 -0.06 19.73 7.35
C GLU A 189 0.27 18.50 6.48
N PRO A 190 -0.55 18.19 5.45
CA PRO A 190 -0.24 17.15 4.47
C PRO A 190 1.11 17.38 3.77
N VAL A 191 1.88 16.31 3.59
CA VAL A 191 3.22 16.35 3.00
C VAL A 191 3.20 15.83 1.57
N ALA A 192 3.79 16.56 0.63
CA ALA A 192 3.95 16.10 -0.75
C ALA A 192 5.00 14.97 -0.84
N LEU A 193 4.62 13.83 -1.39
CA LEU A 193 5.43 12.62 -1.39
C LEU A 193 6.07 12.32 -2.76
N ALA A 194 7.27 11.75 -2.71
CA ALA A 194 7.94 11.22 -3.89
C ALA A 194 7.57 9.75 -4.17
N GLY A 195 7.31 8.99 -3.11
CA GLY A 195 6.78 7.63 -3.13
C GLY A 195 5.77 7.42 -1.99
N VAL A 196 4.80 6.55 -2.21
CA VAL A 196 3.84 6.07 -1.21
C VAL A 196 4.01 4.57 -1.03
N GLY A 197 3.69 4.06 0.16
CA GLY A 197 3.40 2.65 0.40
C GLY A 197 1.92 2.34 0.30
N GLY A 198 1.57 1.09 0.59
CA GLY A 198 0.22 0.54 0.42
C GLY A 198 -0.50 0.15 1.71
N THR A 199 0.02 0.54 2.87
CA THR A 199 -0.50 0.13 4.19
C THR A 199 -1.90 0.66 4.45
N ALA A 200 -2.11 1.96 4.21
CA ALA A 200 -3.40 2.63 4.26
C ALA A 200 -3.39 3.79 3.24
N LEU A 201 -3.65 3.46 1.97
CA LEU A 201 -3.53 4.37 0.82
C LEU A 201 -4.90 4.56 0.15
N LEU A 202 -5.38 5.80 0.14
CA LEU A 202 -6.60 6.19 -0.58
C LEU A 202 -6.24 6.77 -1.96
N VAL A 203 -6.92 6.30 -3.00
CA VAL A 203 -6.75 6.74 -4.39
C VAL A 203 -8.10 7.05 -5.02
N ARG A 204 -8.23 8.17 -5.70
CA ARG A 204 -9.43 8.50 -6.48
C ARG A 204 -9.58 7.51 -7.64
N ALA A 205 -10.72 6.84 -7.73
CA ALA A 205 -10.88 5.65 -8.56
C ALA A 205 -10.81 5.95 -10.07
N ASP A 206 -11.17 7.16 -10.49
CA ASP A 206 -11.04 7.59 -11.89
C ASP A 206 -9.59 7.62 -12.38
N LEU A 207 -8.61 7.85 -11.49
CA LEU A 207 -7.19 7.75 -11.84
C LEU A 207 -6.83 6.32 -12.25
N HIS A 208 -7.36 5.33 -11.54
CA HIS A 208 -7.20 3.93 -11.92
C HIS A 208 -7.87 3.62 -13.27
N ARG A 209 -9.08 4.16 -13.50
CA ARG A 209 -9.76 4.03 -14.80
C ARG A 209 -9.00 4.70 -15.95
N GLN A 210 -8.22 5.75 -15.65
CA GLN A 210 -7.33 6.43 -16.60
C GLN A 210 -5.96 5.75 -16.78
N GLY A 211 -5.74 4.59 -16.15
CA GLY A 211 -4.54 3.78 -16.34
C GLY A 211 -3.50 3.87 -15.22
N LEU A 212 -3.78 4.61 -14.13
CA LEU A 212 -2.93 4.53 -12.93
C LEU A 212 -3.00 3.10 -12.37
N CYS A 213 -1.85 2.47 -12.18
CA CYS A 213 -1.78 1.11 -11.65
C CYS A 213 -0.54 0.92 -10.78
N PHE A 214 -0.32 -0.29 -10.29
CA PHE A 214 0.93 -0.68 -9.62
C PHE A 214 1.85 -1.32 -10.66
N PRO A 215 2.94 -0.65 -11.13
CA PRO A 215 3.80 -1.23 -12.15
C PRO A 215 4.42 -2.56 -11.68
N PRO A 216 4.22 -3.68 -12.39
CA PRO A 216 4.85 -4.95 -12.05
C PRO A 216 6.31 -5.02 -12.52
N ALA A 217 6.76 -4.03 -13.29
CA ALA A 217 8.12 -3.85 -13.74
C ALA A 217 8.65 -2.47 -13.32
N PRO A 218 9.98 -2.25 -13.31
CA PRO A 218 10.55 -0.95 -12.98
C PRO A 218 9.98 0.19 -13.83
N TYR A 219 9.49 1.24 -13.18
CA TYR A 219 8.99 2.48 -13.76
C TYR A 219 9.72 3.66 -13.10
N ARG A 220 10.50 4.42 -13.88
CA ARG A 220 11.37 5.52 -13.40
C ARG A 220 12.28 5.16 -12.21
N GLY A 221 12.75 3.91 -12.17
CA GLY A 221 13.59 3.42 -11.08
C GLY A 221 12.82 2.93 -9.85
N LEU A 222 11.49 2.90 -9.89
CA LEU A 222 10.59 2.48 -8.81
C LEU A 222 9.71 1.32 -9.28
N ILE A 223 8.98 0.67 -8.39
CA ILE A 223 8.08 -0.45 -8.74
C ILE A 223 6.86 -0.42 -7.82
N GLU A 224 5.77 -1.06 -8.22
CA GLU A 224 4.61 -1.27 -7.37
C GLU A 224 4.03 0.06 -6.81
N THR A 225 3.98 0.33 -5.50
CA THR A 225 3.39 1.54 -4.89
C THR A 225 4.25 2.79 -5.13
N GLU A 226 5.57 2.64 -5.00
CA GLU A 226 6.53 3.68 -5.38
C GLU A 226 6.43 3.97 -6.90
N GLY A 227 6.23 2.92 -7.71
CA GLY A 227 6.00 3.03 -9.15
C GLY A 227 4.70 3.74 -9.49
N LEU A 228 3.61 3.45 -8.77
CA LEU A 228 2.33 4.15 -8.86
C LEU A 228 2.52 5.65 -8.60
N SER A 229 3.33 6.02 -7.61
CA SER A 229 3.61 7.43 -7.30
C SER A 229 4.34 8.15 -8.44
N ALA A 230 5.27 7.45 -9.10
CA ALA A 230 5.94 7.99 -10.28
C ALA A 230 5.00 8.09 -11.48
N MET A 231 4.12 7.11 -11.70
CA MET A 231 3.09 7.21 -12.74
C MET A 231 2.12 8.36 -12.48
N ALA A 232 1.65 8.51 -11.25
CA ALA A 232 0.77 9.60 -10.86
C ALA A 232 1.42 10.97 -11.15
N ARG A 233 2.70 11.13 -10.85
CA ARG A 233 3.45 12.36 -11.18
C ARG A 233 3.49 12.63 -12.68
N ASP A 234 3.71 11.60 -13.49
CA ASP A 234 3.69 11.72 -14.95
C ASP A 234 2.30 12.06 -15.51
N MET A 235 1.24 11.68 -14.79
CA MET A 235 -0.15 12.08 -15.04
C MET A 235 -0.48 13.49 -14.49
N GLY A 236 0.49 14.20 -13.91
CA GLY A 236 0.28 15.52 -13.31
C GLY A 236 -0.39 15.50 -11.92
N ILE A 237 -0.44 14.33 -11.26
CA ILE A 237 -1.06 14.14 -9.95
C ILE A 237 0.01 14.00 -8.86
N GLN A 238 -0.12 14.78 -7.80
CA GLN A 238 0.75 14.71 -6.62
C GLN A 238 0.20 13.72 -5.58
N CYS A 239 1.05 12.83 -5.08
CA CYS A 239 0.75 11.98 -3.93
C CYS A 239 1.01 12.72 -2.61
N TRP A 240 0.17 12.49 -1.61
CA TRP A 240 0.26 13.17 -0.32
C TRP A 240 0.32 12.18 0.84
N GLY A 241 0.93 12.57 1.94
CA GLY A 241 0.91 11.85 3.21
C GLY A 241 0.28 12.70 4.29
N LEU A 242 -0.45 12.08 5.21
CA LEU A 242 -0.96 12.70 6.43
C LEU A 242 -0.12 12.25 7.62
N PRO A 243 0.88 13.04 8.06
CA PRO A 243 1.83 12.59 9.07
C PRO A 243 1.20 12.27 10.42
N GLY A 244 0.16 13.03 10.80
CA GLY A 244 -0.58 12.87 12.06
C GLY A 244 -1.67 11.80 12.03
N LEU A 245 -2.03 11.28 10.86
CA LEU A 245 -3.00 10.17 10.75
C LEU A 245 -2.24 8.85 10.88
N ILE A 246 -2.23 8.29 12.09
CA ILE A 246 -1.43 7.11 12.41
C ILE A 246 -2.24 5.83 12.19
N VAL A 247 -1.62 4.86 11.52
CA VAL A 247 -2.01 3.44 11.53
C VAL A 247 -0.86 2.61 12.07
N ARG A 248 -1.14 1.47 12.70
CA ARG A 248 -0.13 0.60 13.30
C ARG A 248 -0.09 -0.75 12.63
N HIS A 249 1.12 -1.19 12.33
CA HIS A 249 1.40 -2.52 11.82
C HIS A 249 1.69 -3.48 12.97
N SER A 250 1.16 -4.70 12.92
CA SER A 250 1.41 -5.72 13.93
C SER A 250 2.88 -6.15 13.91
N ASP A 251 3.51 -6.25 15.07
CA ASP A 251 4.87 -6.77 15.14
C ASP A 251 4.90 -8.23 14.60
N THR A 252 5.72 -8.50 13.58
CA THR A 252 5.75 -9.78 12.85
C THR A 252 6.21 -10.96 13.66
#